data_AF-A0A524QVW3-F1
#
_entry.id   AF-A0A524QVW3-F1
#
_cell.length_a   1.000
_cell.length_b   1.000
_cell.length_c   1.000
_cell.angle_alpha   90.00
_cell.angle_beta   90.00
_cell.angle_gamma   90.00
#
_symmetry.space_group_name_H-M   'P 1'
#
loop_
_entity.id
_entity.type
_entity.pdbx_description
1 polymer ?
#
loop_
_entity_poly.entity_id
_entity_poly.type
_entity_poly.pdbx_seq_one_letter_code
_entity_poly.pdbx_strand_id
1 'polypeptide(L)'
;VITCPYTGKEILTVPAANPDTCIIHVQRADKYGNAQYWGSMGSVAAAALCSKKIIVTCEEIVEHDVVQASPHFTIIPAFRVNAVVQVPWGAHPTEVLGYYNRDRSFYGMFMKANAKADTIKAWMDEWVYGCVDREAYLDHYAEKFGLGMLDRIRAKAFYSAPANYGSAFTSAWDESGQERTMGVTLEEMEKTLAERGMLYE
;
A
#
# COMPACT_ATOMS: atom_id res chain seq x y z
N VAL A 1 -22.83 18.90 20.90
CA VAL A 1 -22.37 18.55 22.26
C VAL A 1 -23.35 17.54 22.82
N ILE A 2 -22.87 16.47 23.45
CA ILE A 2 -23.70 15.46 24.11
C ILE A 2 -23.33 15.34 25.58
N THR A 3 -24.30 15.12 26.45
CA THR A 3 -24.05 14.85 27.87
C THR A 3 -23.63 13.39 28.04
N CYS A 4 -22.46 13.15 28.63
CA CYS A 4 -21.96 11.80 28.91
C CYS A 4 -22.88 11.11 29.94
N PRO A 5 -23.47 9.94 29.62
CA PRO A 5 -24.43 9.29 30.51
C PRO A 5 -23.81 8.76 31.81
N TYR A 6 -22.48 8.62 31.88
CA TYR A 6 -21.77 8.11 33.06
C TYR A 6 -21.21 9.20 33.96
N THR A 7 -20.85 10.36 33.39
CA THR A 7 -20.13 11.41 34.13
C THR A 7 -20.88 12.73 34.21
N GLY A 8 -21.98 12.87 33.46
CA GLY A 8 -22.74 14.13 33.35
C GLY A 8 -22.00 15.25 32.60
N LYS A 9 -20.76 15.03 32.15
CA LYS A 9 -19.97 16.05 31.45
C LYS A 9 -20.47 16.27 30.03
N GLU A 10 -20.43 17.52 29.56
CA GLU A 10 -20.70 17.89 28.18
C GLU A 10 -19.49 17.60 27.28
N ILE A 11 -19.70 16.83 26.21
CA ILE A 11 -18.65 16.39 25.27
C ILE A 11 -18.96 16.89 23.86
N LEU A 12 -17.97 17.52 23.21
CA LEU A 12 -18.04 17.89 21.80
C LEU A 12 -17.97 16.63 20.92
N THR A 13 -18.84 16.55 19.93
CA THR A 13 -18.90 15.44 18.98
C THR A 13 -18.66 15.96 17.57
N VAL A 14 -17.87 15.22 16.79
CA VAL A 14 -17.60 15.52 15.38
C VAL A 14 -18.23 14.41 14.53
N PRO A 15 -18.98 14.73 13.47
CA PRO A 15 -19.53 13.72 12.59
C PRO A 15 -18.43 12.92 11.89
N ALA A 16 -18.70 11.64 11.63
CA ALA A 16 -17.77 10.80 10.87
C ALA A 16 -17.61 11.31 9.43
N ALA A 17 -16.36 11.40 8.96
CA ALA A 17 -16.08 11.62 7.55
C ALA A 17 -16.36 10.33 6.77
N ASN A 18 -17.15 10.42 5.69
CA ASN A 18 -17.48 9.29 4.83
C ASN A 18 -17.27 9.67 3.35
N PRO A 19 -16.01 9.80 2.87
CA PRO A 19 -15.74 10.21 1.50
C PRO A 19 -16.27 9.20 0.48
N ASP A 20 -16.70 9.70 -0.68
CA ASP A 20 -17.16 8.83 -1.76
C ASP A 20 -16.01 8.06 -2.41
N THR A 21 -14.82 8.67 -2.49
CA THR A 21 -13.63 8.06 -3.10
C THR A 21 -12.37 8.54 -2.40
N CYS A 22 -11.47 7.60 -2.11
CA CYS A 22 -10.11 7.87 -1.70
C CYS A 22 -9.14 7.40 -2.78
N ILE A 23 -8.22 8.27 -3.16
CA ILE A 23 -7.08 7.93 -4.01
C ILE A 23 -5.85 8.02 -3.12
N ILE A 24 -5.10 6.93 -3.04
CA ILE A 24 -3.85 6.89 -2.28
C ILE A 24 -2.71 6.42 -3.17
N HIS A 25 -1.51 6.80 -2.79
CA HIS A 25 -0.29 6.29 -3.37
C HIS A 25 0.48 5.49 -2.33
N VAL A 26 0.85 4.26 -2.65
CA VAL A 26 1.59 3.36 -1.77
C VAL A 26 2.87 2.87 -2.43
N GLN A 27 3.78 2.33 -1.65
CA GLN A 27 5.01 1.75 -2.20
C GLN A 27 4.71 0.55 -3.08
N ARG A 28 3.97 -0.43 -2.56
CA ARG A 28 3.65 -1.65 -3.33
C ARG A 28 2.24 -2.13 -3.08
N ALA A 29 1.68 -2.77 -4.09
CA ALA A 29 0.42 -3.51 -3.97
C ALA A 29 0.52 -4.83 -4.74
N ASP A 30 -0.37 -5.79 -4.46
CA ASP A 30 -0.57 -6.92 -5.38
C ASP A 30 -1.75 -6.65 -6.33
N LYS A 31 -1.90 -7.52 -7.34
CA LYS A 31 -3.01 -7.45 -8.31
C LYS A 31 -4.40 -7.63 -7.68
N TYR A 32 -4.48 -8.13 -6.44
CA TYR A 32 -5.74 -8.32 -5.72
C TYR A 32 -6.16 -7.07 -4.95
N GLY A 33 -5.25 -6.12 -4.73
CA GLY A 33 -5.51 -4.87 -4.00
C GLY A 33 -4.99 -4.85 -2.58
N ASN A 34 -4.17 -5.81 -2.16
CA ASN A 34 -3.48 -5.70 -0.87
C ASN A 34 -2.42 -4.60 -0.97
N ALA A 35 -2.70 -3.44 -0.39
CA ALA A 35 -1.85 -2.26 -0.48
C ALA A 35 -0.92 -2.19 0.73
N GLN A 36 0.38 -2.21 0.47
CA GLN A 36 1.40 -2.14 1.50
C GLN A 36 2.05 -0.77 1.58
N TYR A 37 2.13 -0.25 2.79
CA TYR A 37 2.64 1.09 3.05
C TYR A 37 3.52 1.10 4.30
N TRP A 38 4.63 1.85 4.25
CA TRP A 38 5.53 2.05 5.38
C TRP A 38 6.07 3.48 5.44
N GLY A 39 6.66 3.84 6.58
CA GLY A 39 7.13 5.20 6.86
C GLY A 39 6.08 6.03 7.58
N SER A 40 5.91 7.29 7.17
CA SER A 40 4.96 8.19 7.81
C SER A 40 3.53 7.81 7.45
N MET A 41 2.88 7.05 8.34
CA MET A 41 1.52 6.52 8.15
C MET A 41 0.44 7.61 8.09
N GLY A 42 0.63 8.71 8.82
CA GLY A 42 -0.31 9.82 8.91
C GLY A 42 -1.76 9.35 9.09
N SER A 43 -2.65 9.86 8.25
CA SER A 43 -4.07 9.51 8.18
C SER A 43 -4.41 8.53 7.05
N VAL A 44 -3.43 7.93 6.37
CA VAL A 44 -3.63 7.19 5.11
C VAL A 44 -4.63 6.04 5.27
N ALA A 45 -4.42 5.16 6.25
CA ALA A 45 -5.32 4.04 6.50
C ALA A 45 -6.72 4.52 6.92
N ALA A 46 -6.82 5.56 7.75
CA ALA A 46 -8.10 6.11 8.19
C ALA A 46 -8.88 6.72 7.01
N ALA A 47 -8.23 7.51 6.16
CA ALA A 47 -8.84 8.14 4.99
C ALA A 47 -9.32 7.10 3.96
N ALA A 48 -8.53 6.05 3.74
CA ALA A 48 -8.92 4.96 2.85
C ALA A 48 -10.09 4.15 3.44
N LEU A 49 -9.99 3.72 4.69
CA LEU A 49 -10.95 2.80 5.30
C LEU A 49 -12.28 3.46 5.68
N CYS A 50 -12.36 4.79 5.79
CA CYS A 50 -13.64 5.50 5.92
C CYS A 50 -14.32 5.80 4.57
N SER A 51 -13.65 5.52 3.44
CA SER A 51 -14.16 5.84 2.11
C SER A 51 -14.97 4.69 1.50
N LYS A 52 -15.97 5.05 0.69
CA LYS A 52 -16.83 4.09 -0.03
C LYS A 52 -16.09 3.37 -1.16
N LYS A 53 -15.23 4.11 -1.88
CA LYS A 53 -14.38 3.58 -2.95
C LYS A 53 -12.91 3.89 -2.68
N ILE A 54 -12.02 2.95 -2.98
CA ILE A 54 -10.57 3.10 -2.80
C ILE A 54 -9.86 2.78 -4.10
N ILE A 55 -9.08 3.74 -4.61
CA ILE A 55 -8.17 3.58 -5.74
C ILE A 55 -6.75 3.65 -5.19
N VAL A 56 -5.99 2.59 -5.42
CA VAL A 56 -4.59 2.48 -5.02
C VAL A 56 -3.73 2.71 -6.24
N THR A 57 -2.92 3.76 -6.20
CA THR A 57 -1.75 3.87 -7.09
C THR A 57 -0.52 3.35 -6.34
N CYS A 58 0.41 2.70 -7.02
CA CYS A 58 1.62 2.18 -6.38
C CYS A 58 2.86 2.33 -7.25
N GLU A 59 4.03 2.34 -6.64
CA GLU A 59 5.29 2.34 -7.39
C GLU A 59 5.53 1.00 -8.08
N GLU A 60 5.25 -0.10 -7.37
CA GLU A 60 5.38 -1.46 -7.91
C GLU A 60 4.14 -2.32 -7.62
N ILE A 61 3.82 -3.20 -8.57
CA ILE A 61 2.93 -4.33 -8.32
C ILE A 61 3.81 -5.57 -8.06
N VAL A 62 3.60 -6.24 -6.92
CA VAL A 62 4.34 -7.44 -6.52
C VAL A 62 3.44 -8.68 -6.56
N GLU A 63 4.08 -9.85 -6.59
CA GLU A 63 3.39 -11.12 -6.40
C GLU A 63 2.78 -11.22 -4.99
N HIS A 64 1.69 -11.98 -4.88
CA HIS A 64 0.95 -12.11 -3.63
C HIS A 64 1.81 -12.68 -2.49
N ASP A 65 2.73 -13.61 -2.80
CA ASP A 65 3.63 -14.21 -1.81
C ASP A 65 4.55 -13.17 -1.15
N VAL A 66 4.91 -12.10 -1.86
CA VAL A 66 5.70 -10.98 -1.30
C VAL A 66 4.86 -10.21 -0.27
N VAL A 67 3.56 -10.03 -0.54
CA VAL A 67 2.63 -9.42 0.41
C VAL A 67 2.47 -10.32 1.64
N GLN A 68 2.28 -11.62 1.43
CA GLN A 68 2.12 -12.62 2.49
C GLN A 68 3.38 -12.76 3.37
N ALA A 69 4.57 -12.59 2.81
CA ALA A 69 5.83 -12.63 3.55
C ALA A 69 6.00 -11.44 4.51
N SER A 70 5.26 -10.34 4.32
CA SER A 70 5.30 -9.18 5.21
C SER A 70 3.90 -8.56 5.36
N PRO A 71 2.94 -9.31 5.94
CA PRO A 71 1.53 -8.94 5.91
C PRO A 71 1.25 -7.70 6.76
N HIS A 72 2.12 -7.42 7.74
CA HIS A 72 2.04 -6.27 8.65
C HIS A 72 2.21 -4.91 7.95
N PHE A 73 2.75 -4.87 6.72
CA PHE A 73 2.76 -3.64 5.93
C PHE A 73 1.43 -3.40 5.20
N THR A 74 0.54 -4.38 5.13
CA THR A 74 -0.75 -4.25 4.44
C THR A 74 -1.69 -3.39 5.25
N ILE A 75 -1.92 -2.17 4.80
CA ILE A 75 -2.75 -1.19 5.51
C ILE A 75 -4.18 -1.16 4.99
N ILE A 76 -4.38 -1.61 3.75
CA ILE A 76 -5.68 -1.72 3.11
C ILE A 76 -5.75 -3.10 2.47
N PRO A 77 -6.70 -3.94 2.92
CA PRO A 77 -6.85 -5.28 2.40
C PRO A 77 -7.55 -5.27 1.03
N ALA A 78 -7.25 -6.27 0.21
CA ALA A 78 -7.78 -6.44 -1.15
C ALA A 78 -9.29 -6.21 -1.27
N PHE A 79 -10.10 -6.77 -0.35
CA PHE A 79 -11.55 -6.67 -0.41
C PHE A 79 -12.10 -5.24 -0.25
N ARG A 80 -11.28 -4.28 0.20
CA ARG A 80 -11.64 -2.87 0.30
C ARG A 80 -11.28 -2.07 -0.95
N VAL A 81 -10.40 -2.58 -1.81
CA VAL A 81 -9.85 -1.85 -2.96
C VAL A 81 -10.70 -2.08 -4.20
N ASN A 82 -10.96 -1.01 -4.94
CA ASN A 82 -11.72 -1.05 -6.19
C ASN A 82 -10.84 -1.05 -7.44
N ALA A 83 -9.64 -0.46 -7.35
CA ALA A 83 -8.69 -0.42 -8.45
C ALA A 83 -7.26 -0.32 -7.93
N VAL A 84 -6.34 -1.00 -8.62
CA VAL A 84 -4.88 -0.91 -8.42
C VAL A 84 -4.26 -0.44 -9.73
N VAL A 85 -3.40 0.58 -9.66
CA VAL A 85 -2.71 1.13 -10.83
C VAL A 85 -1.24 1.31 -10.50
N GLN A 86 -0.36 0.69 -11.27
CA GLN A 86 1.07 0.94 -11.15
C GLN A 86 1.39 2.30 -11.78
N VAL A 87 1.89 3.23 -10.97
CA VAL A 87 2.26 4.59 -11.37
C VAL A 87 3.62 4.90 -10.76
N PRO A 88 4.73 4.47 -11.39
CA PRO A 88 6.07 4.81 -10.93
C PRO A 88 6.25 6.33 -10.86
N TRP A 89 6.98 6.81 -9.86
CA TRP A 89 7.09 8.23 -9.52
C TRP A 89 5.74 8.88 -9.18
N GLY A 90 4.74 8.11 -8.78
CA GLY A 90 3.34 8.52 -8.69
C GLY A 90 3.09 9.69 -7.74
N ALA A 91 3.88 9.80 -6.67
CA ALA A 91 3.79 10.89 -5.71
C ALA A 91 4.75 12.06 -5.97
N HIS A 92 5.62 11.99 -6.99
CA HIS A 92 6.46 13.13 -7.37
C HIS A 92 5.58 14.38 -7.56
N PRO A 93 5.97 15.55 -7.02
CA PRO A 93 7.28 15.89 -6.43
C PRO A 93 7.47 15.57 -4.94
N THR A 94 6.50 14.95 -4.28
CA THR A 94 6.63 14.50 -2.88
C THR A 94 7.44 13.21 -2.77
N GLU A 95 7.80 12.81 -1.54
CA GLU A 95 8.59 11.61 -1.27
C GLU A 95 7.77 10.32 -1.23
N VAL A 96 8.42 9.20 -1.59
CA VAL A 96 7.96 7.83 -1.31
C VAL A 96 9.12 7.08 -0.66
N LEU A 97 8.99 6.77 0.62
CA LEU A 97 10.08 6.18 1.40
C LEU A 97 10.50 4.82 0.81
N GLY A 98 11.78 4.68 0.49
CA GLY A 98 12.35 3.50 -0.16
C GLY A 98 12.43 3.60 -1.69
N TYR A 99 11.79 4.61 -2.30
CA TYR A 99 11.76 4.80 -3.75
C TYR A 99 12.45 6.10 -4.17
N TYR A 100 12.03 7.23 -3.60
CA TYR A 100 12.65 8.53 -3.86
C TYR A 100 12.33 9.57 -2.78
N ASN A 101 13.26 10.50 -2.62
CA ASN A 101 13.09 11.69 -1.81
C ASN A 101 12.28 12.76 -2.54
N ARG A 102 11.80 13.74 -1.78
CA ARG A 102 11.11 14.93 -2.31
C ARG A 102 11.99 15.69 -3.29
N ASP A 103 11.43 16.02 -4.45
CA ASP A 103 12.02 16.98 -5.37
C ASP A 103 11.77 18.40 -4.88
N ARG A 104 12.66 18.89 -4.02
CA ARG A 104 12.53 20.22 -3.42
C ARG A 104 12.55 21.34 -4.45
N SER A 105 13.29 21.17 -5.53
CA SER A 105 13.42 22.17 -6.59
C SER A 105 12.10 22.30 -7.35
N PHE A 106 11.54 21.18 -7.83
CA PHE A 106 10.28 21.18 -8.55
C PHE A 106 9.11 21.57 -7.65
N TYR A 107 9.09 21.12 -6.39
CA TYR A 107 8.11 21.56 -5.40
C TYR A 107 8.17 23.08 -5.18
N GLY A 108 9.37 23.67 -5.11
CA GLY A 108 9.54 25.12 -5.00
C GLY A 108 9.02 25.88 -6.22
N MET A 109 9.21 25.33 -7.43
CA MET A 109 8.66 25.89 -8.67
C MET A 109 7.13 25.87 -8.67
N PHE A 110 6.52 24.75 -8.27
CA PHE A 110 5.08 24.66 -8.10
C PHE A 110 4.56 25.69 -7.10
N MET A 111 5.18 25.81 -5.92
CA MET A 111 4.75 26.77 -4.89
C MET A 111 4.83 28.22 -5.39
N LYS A 112 5.85 28.56 -6.18
CA LYS A 112 5.97 29.88 -6.82
C LYS A 112 4.88 30.10 -7.86
N ALA A 113 4.59 29.10 -8.69
CA ALA A 113 3.53 29.17 -9.69
C ALA A 113 2.14 29.28 -9.04
N ASN A 114 1.91 28.59 -7.92
CA ASN A 114 0.66 28.60 -7.18
C ASN A 114 0.35 29.93 -6.47
N ALA A 115 1.27 30.89 -6.47
CA ALA A 115 1.08 32.17 -5.79
C ALA A 115 0.11 33.13 -6.50
N LYS A 116 -0.15 32.94 -7.79
CA LYS A 116 -1.07 33.78 -8.59
C LYS A 116 -1.90 32.95 -9.55
N ALA A 117 -3.12 33.39 -9.84
CA ALA A 117 -4.07 32.69 -10.72
C ALA A 117 -3.51 32.43 -12.13
N ASP A 118 -2.89 33.43 -12.76
CA ASP A 118 -2.36 33.27 -14.13
C ASP A 118 -1.17 32.31 -14.19
N THR A 119 -0.31 32.33 -13.16
CA THR A 119 0.88 31.48 -13.11
C THR A 119 0.54 30.03 -12.76
N ILE A 120 -0.47 29.79 -11.91
CA ILE A 120 -0.93 28.42 -11.67
C ILE A 120 -1.65 27.86 -12.89
N LYS A 121 -2.41 28.68 -13.63
CA LYS A 121 -3.03 28.25 -14.88
C LYS A 121 -1.98 27.77 -15.88
N ALA A 122 -0.94 28.58 -16.12
CA ALA A 122 0.15 28.20 -17.02
C ALA A 122 0.88 26.93 -16.55
N TRP A 123 1.06 26.76 -15.24
CA TRP A 123 1.63 25.54 -14.67
C TRP A 123 0.76 24.31 -14.92
N MET A 124 -0.56 24.42 -14.71
CA MET A 124 -1.50 23.33 -14.96
C MET A 124 -1.60 22.99 -16.45
N ASP A 125 -1.60 23.99 -17.32
CA ASP A 125 -1.58 23.81 -18.78
C ASP A 125 -0.34 23.00 -19.22
N GLU A 126 0.82 23.25 -18.61
CA GLU A 126 2.07 22.53 -18.92
C GLU A 126 2.12 21.13 -18.27
N TRP A 127 2.02 21.05 -16.94
CA TRP A 127 2.37 19.86 -16.16
C TRP A 127 1.21 18.93 -15.88
N VAL A 128 -0.03 19.31 -16.23
CA VAL A 128 -1.23 18.51 -16.01
C VAL A 128 -1.98 18.30 -17.31
N TYR A 129 -2.46 19.37 -17.96
CA TYR A 129 -3.28 19.24 -19.16
C TYR A 129 -2.46 18.92 -20.42
N GLY A 130 -1.20 19.34 -20.46
CA GLY A 130 -0.26 19.02 -21.54
C GLY A 130 0.33 17.61 -21.48
N CYS A 131 0.23 16.94 -20.32
CA CYS A 131 0.73 15.58 -20.12
C CYS A 131 -0.43 14.58 -20.20
N VAL A 132 -0.44 13.72 -21.23
CA VAL A 132 -1.54 12.77 -21.43
C VAL A 132 -1.60 11.66 -20.38
N ASP A 133 -0.45 11.32 -19.80
CA ASP A 133 -0.29 10.32 -18.76
C ASP A 133 0.98 10.57 -17.92
N ARG A 134 1.33 9.60 -17.06
CA ARG A 134 2.51 9.68 -16.19
C ARG A 134 3.82 9.58 -16.97
N GLU A 135 3.86 8.83 -18.07
CA GLU A 135 5.07 8.68 -18.87
C GLU A 135 5.39 10.00 -19.57
N ALA A 136 4.40 10.62 -20.21
CA ALA A 136 4.53 11.94 -20.82
C ALA A 136 4.98 13.01 -19.81
N TYR A 137 4.49 12.94 -18.56
CA TYR A 137 4.95 13.81 -17.48
C TYR A 137 6.44 13.64 -17.18
N LEU A 138 6.92 12.40 -17.08
CA LEU A 138 8.33 12.10 -16.78
C LEU A 138 9.24 12.46 -17.95
N ASP A 139 8.80 12.22 -19.18
CA ASP A 139 9.52 12.61 -20.39
C ASP A 139 9.67 14.13 -20.48
N HIS A 140 8.58 14.86 -20.27
CA HIS A 140 8.60 16.33 -20.25
C HIS A 140 9.50 16.88 -19.13
N TYR A 141 9.44 16.27 -17.95
CA TYR A 141 10.36 16.60 -16.85
C TYR A 141 11.82 16.36 -17.25
N ALA A 142 12.12 15.21 -17.85
CA ALA A 142 13.45 14.82 -18.28
C ALA A 142 13.98 15.72 -19.42
N GLU A 143 13.14 16.10 -20.38
CA GLU A 143 13.48 17.05 -21.44
C GLU A 143 13.89 18.41 -20.85
N LYS A 144 13.13 18.90 -19.87
CA LYS A 144 13.32 20.24 -19.30
C LYS A 144 14.46 20.34 -18.30
N PHE A 145 14.69 19.29 -17.49
CA PHE A 145 15.64 19.34 -16.37
C PHE A 145 16.77 18.30 -16.46
N GLY A 146 16.66 17.35 -17.38
CA GLY A 146 17.55 16.19 -17.49
C GLY A 146 17.21 15.07 -16.49
N LEU A 147 17.41 13.82 -16.92
CA LEU A 147 17.20 12.61 -16.11
C LEU A 147 17.99 12.61 -14.79
N GLY A 148 19.15 13.28 -14.77
CA GLY A 148 20.01 13.36 -13.59
C GLY A 148 19.36 14.01 -12.37
N MET A 149 18.26 14.76 -12.52
CA MET A 149 17.50 15.28 -11.37
C MET A 149 16.71 14.18 -10.67
N LEU A 150 16.04 13.31 -11.42
CA LEU A 150 15.32 12.15 -10.86
C LEU A 150 16.30 11.17 -10.21
N ASP A 151 17.45 10.92 -10.85
CA ASP A 151 18.46 10.01 -10.30
C ASP A 151 19.05 10.49 -8.97
N ARG A 152 19.15 11.81 -8.75
CA ARG A 152 19.65 12.38 -7.49
C ARG A 152 18.73 12.12 -6.30
N ILE A 153 17.42 12.10 -6.54
CA ILE A 153 16.42 11.88 -5.49
C ILE A 153 16.03 10.42 -5.36
N ARG A 154 16.37 9.57 -6.33
CA ARG A 154 16.15 8.12 -6.26
C ARG A 154 16.80 7.53 -5.01
N ALA A 155 16.02 6.77 -4.26
CA ALA A 155 16.50 6.14 -3.04
C ALA A 155 17.58 5.10 -3.37
N LYS A 156 18.59 5.04 -2.52
CA LYS A 156 19.57 3.94 -2.52
C LYS A 156 19.14 2.92 -1.48
N ALA A 157 19.51 1.66 -1.71
CA ALA A 157 19.21 0.59 -0.77
C ALA A 157 19.74 0.92 0.63
N PHE A 158 18.82 0.96 1.61
CA PHE A 158 19.11 1.16 3.01
C PHE A 158 18.06 0.42 3.84
N TYR A 159 18.34 -0.85 4.12
CA TYR A 159 17.39 -1.76 4.77
C TYR A 159 17.40 -1.58 6.30
N SER A 160 16.23 -1.65 6.92
CA SER A 160 16.12 -1.78 8.38
C SER A 160 16.63 -3.14 8.85
N ALA A 161 16.89 -3.27 10.15
CA ALA A 161 17.10 -4.59 10.74
C ALA A 161 15.84 -5.46 10.52
N PRO A 162 15.98 -6.72 10.10
CA PRO A 162 14.84 -7.62 9.90
C PRO A 162 14.26 -8.08 11.24
N ALA A 163 12.95 -8.28 11.29
CA ALA A 163 12.29 -8.93 12.41
C ALA A 163 12.33 -10.46 12.22
N ASN A 164 12.70 -11.20 13.27
CA ASN A 164 12.66 -12.66 13.27
C ASN A 164 11.25 -13.13 13.66
N TYR A 165 10.43 -13.47 12.66
CA TYR A 165 9.10 -14.07 12.85
C TYR A 165 9.14 -15.60 12.97
N GLY A 166 10.30 -16.17 13.32
CA GLY A 166 10.50 -17.61 13.41
C GLY A 166 9.34 -18.31 14.10
N SER A 167 8.89 -19.41 13.50
CA SER A 167 7.95 -20.34 14.10
C SER A 167 8.69 -21.63 14.40
N ALA A 168 8.39 -22.26 15.54
CA ALA A 168 8.69 -23.67 15.68
C ALA A 168 7.79 -24.39 14.68
N PHE A 169 8.33 -24.81 13.53
CA PHE A 169 7.60 -25.66 12.60
C PHE A 169 7.27 -26.98 13.29
N THR A 170 6.16 -27.03 14.01
CA THR A 170 5.54 -28.29 14.43
C THR A 170 4.74 -28.78 13.24
N SER A 171 5.40 -29.54 12.36
CA SER A 171 4.66 -30.39 11.44
C SER A 171 3.88 -31.40 12.28
N ALA A 172 2.60 -31.61 11.98
CA ALA A 172 1.87 -32.75 12.52
C ALA A 172 2.57 -34.07 12.14
N TRP A 173 3.41 -34.07 11.11
CA TRP A 173 4.20 -35.21 10.66
C TRP A 173 5.63 -35.16 11.20
N ASP A 174 6.17 -36.30 11.60
CA ASP A 174 7.58 -36.46 11.94
C ASP A 174 8.47 -36.70 10.72
N GLU A 175 9.77 -36.87 10.95
CA GLU A 175 10.77 -37.09 9.89
C GLU A 175 10.57 -38.41 9.13
N SER A 176 9.78 -39.34 9.69
CA SER A 176 9.42 -40.61 9.06
C SER A 176 8.08 -40.56 8.31
N GLY A 177 7.40 -39.40 8.31
CA GLY A 177 6.10 -39.23 7.67
C GLY A 177 4.93 -39.78 8.50
N GLN A 178 5.09 -39.97 9.81
CA GLN A 178 4.01 -40.35 10.73
C GLN A 178 3.42 -39.13 11.43
N GLU A 179 2.09 -39.11 11.58
CA GLU A 179 1.41 -38.08 12.36
C GLU A 179 1.81 -38.26 13.83
N ARG A 180 2.37 -37.21 14.43
CA ARG A 180 3.04 -37.23 15.74
C ARG A 180 2.11 -37.59 16.90
N THR A 181 0.79 -37.46 16.73
CA THR A 181 -0.21 -37.76 17.77
C THR A 181 -0.69 -39.20 17.68
N MET A 182 -0.98 -39.67 16.46
CA MET A 182 -1.62 -40.95 16.17
C MET A 182 -0.62 -42.04 15.76
N GLY A 183 0.61 -41.65 15.39
CA GLY A 183 1.64 -42.56 14.90
C GLY A 183 1.31 -43.22 13.56
N VAL A 184 0.37 -42.66 12.80
CA VAL A 184 -0.11 -43.22 11.53
C VAL A 184 0.44 -42.43 10.36
N THR A 185 0.65 -43.09 9.23
CA THR A 185 0.99 -42.41 7.97
C THR A 185 -0.26 -41.78 7.33
N LEU A 186 -0.07 -40.89 6.35
CA LEU A 186 -1.18 -40.29 5.60
C LEU A 186 -2.04 -41.37 4.91
N GLU A 187 -1.41 -42.40 4.34
CA GLU A 187 -2.12 -43.52 3.70
C GLU A 187 -2.98 -44.31 4.70
N GLU A 188 -2.47 -44.56 5.90
CA GLU A 188 -3.24 -45.23 6.96
C GLU A 188 -4.40 -44.36 7.45
N MET A 189 -4.19 -43.04 7.52
CA MET A 189 -5.21 -42.08 7.90
C MET A 189 -6.33 -42.00 6.85
N GLU A 190 -5.98 -41.93 5.56
CA GLU A 190 -6.91 -41.97 4.44
C GLU A 190 -7.70 -43.28 4.41
N LYS A 191 -7.04 -44.42 4.57
CA LYS A 191 -7.72 -45.72 4.65
C LYS A 191 -8.73 -45.75 5.80
N THR A 192 -8.34 -45.27 6.99
CA THR A 192 -9.23 -45.23 8.17
C THR A 192 -10.42 -44.30 7.94
N LEU A 193 -10.22 -43.16 7.28
CA LEU A 193 -11.29 -42.22 6.94
C LEU A 193 -12.24 -42.80 5.89
N ALA A 194 -11.73 -43.57 4.93
CA ALA A 194 -12.53 -44.25 3.92
C ALA A 194 -13.39 -45.36 4.53
N GLU A 195 -12.80 -46.18 5.41
CA GLU A 195 -13.53 -47.22 6.17
C GLU A 195 -14.64 -46.62 7.07
N ARG A 196 -14.46 -45.40 7.55
CA ARG A 196 -15.45 -44.66 8.36
C ARG A 196 -16.45 -43.86 7.54
N GLY A 197 -16.36 -43.87 6.20
CA GLY A 197 -17.25 -43.09 5.32
C GLY A 197 -17.08 -41.58 5.49
N MET A 198 -15.91 -41.12 5.94
CA MET A 198 -15.60 -39.72 6.23
C MET A 198 -14.76 -39.03 5.14
N LEU A 199 -14.40 -39.77 4.08
CA LEU A 199 -13.81 -39.21 2.86
C LEU A 199 -14.94 -38.90 1.87
N TYR A 200 -15.00 -37.66 1.42
CA TYR A 200 -15.87 -37.27 0.30
C TYR A 200 -15.11 -37.55 -1.01
N GLU A 201 -15.71 -38.32 -1.92
CA GLU A 201 -15.25 -38.50 -3.30
C GLU A 201 -15.35 -37.19 -4.11
#